data_AF-A0AAV6YE70-F1
#
_entry.id   AF-A0AAV6YE70-F1
#
_cell.length_a   1.000
_cell.length_b   1.000
_cell.length_c   1.000
_cell.angle_alpha   90.00
_cell.angle_beta   90.00
_cell.angle_gamma   90.00
#
_symmetry.space_group_name_H-M   'P 1'
#
loop_
_entity.id
_entity.type
_entity.pdbx_description
1 polymer ?
#
loop_
_entity_poly.entity_id
_entity_poly.type
_entity_poly.pdbx_seq_one_letter_code
_entity_poly.pdbx_strand_id
1 'polypeptide(L)'
;MPLTRWILIIILGILNTVTSFTLNLSILVLGAKSVRTGQRMNPGDLLHRVIAVVTMIIQCLLVSQGLVWSFFTSLLFIRWFYAPSIMGTLTLMYFTYWLTAWLCVYYCVTICNFNHPFFIWSRRNISTHLPHLLLLSAVGCFLFNFPTVWTARVKVTLQFAANSTRGPTIIRGSFKFQPYYLHMSSFMGCFLPFSLNFLSIITTVTSLLRHVFKLRQKDSVLSRAKDRAHLNAIRTMCQFLGISMIFYSNEILFFSKSPDPEDLYTIVGWVIFMFFPTAVPLAIIFSNPKLRKLFTVTFLSFQNKIIDIKT
;
A
#
# COMPACT_ATOMS: atom_id res chain seq x y z
N MET A 1 -27.57 12.09 1.49
CA MET A 1 -27.34 11.00 0.51
C MET A 1 -28.43 9.92 0.58
N PRO A 2 -28.79 9.24 -0.54
CA PRO A 2 -29.76 8.14 -0.50
C PRO A 2 -29.19 6.89 0.21
N LEU A 3 -29.99 6.27 1.08
CA LEU A 3 -29.64 5.12 1.94
C LEU A 3 -28.98 3.97 1.17
N THR A 4 -29.41 3.72 -0.06
CA THR A 4 -28.91 2.66 -0.93
C THR A 4 -27.42 2.78 -1.25
N ARG A 5 -26.90 4.01 -1.40
CA ARG A 5 -25.47 4.23 -1.67
C ARG A 5 -24.60 3.87 -0.46
N TRP A 6 -25.05 4.21 0.74
CA TRP A 6 -24.33 3.87 1.98
C TRP A 6 -24.26 2.35 2.19
N ILE A 7 -25.38 1.66 1.96
CA ILE A 7 -25.43 0.19 2.05
C ILE A 7 -24.40 -0.45 1.11
N LEU A 8 -24.33 0.00 -0.14
CA LEU A 8 -23.36 -0.52 -1.12
C LEU A 8 -21.91 -0.26 -0.70
N ILE A 9 -21.59 0.94 -0.20
CA ILE A 9 -20.23 1.27 0.26
C ILE A 9 -19.84 0.42 1.46
N ILE A 10 -20.76 0.19 2.40
CA ILE A 10 -20.51 -0.65 3.58
C ILE A 10 -20.29 -2.11 3.16
N ILE A 11 -21.14 -2.67 2.30
CA ILE A 11 -20.98 -4.05 1.79
C ILE A 11 -19.63 -4.19 1.08
N LEU A 12 -19.29 -3.26 0.19
CA LEU A 12 -18.02 -3.25 -0.51
C LEU A 12 -16.83 -3.16 0.46
N GLY A 13 -16.93 -2.29 1.46
CA GLY A 13 -15.92 -2.13 2.51
C GLY A 13 -15.70 -3.41 3.31
N ILE A 14 -16.78 -4.11 3.70
CA ILE A 14 -16.71 -5.39 4.41
C ILE A 14 -16.03 -6.45 3.54
N LEU A 15 -16.49 -6.65 2.29
CA LEU A 15 -15.93 -7.63 1.37
C LEU A 15 -14.44 -7.39 1.11
N ASN A 16 -14.07 -6.15 0.85
CA ASN A 16 -12.70 -5.76 0.62
C ASN A 16 -11.83 -5.93 1.88
N THR A 17 -12.38 -5.66 3.07
CA THR A 17 -11.66 -5.88 4.34
C THR A 17 -11.38 -7.34 4.58
N VAL A 18 -12.38 -8.22 4.42
CA VAL A 18 -12.20 -9.68 4.55
C VAL A 18 -11.14 -10.17 3.57
N THR A 19 -11.17 -9.69 2.32
CA THR A 19 -10.19 -10.02 1.30
C THR A 19 -8.79 -9.55 1.68
N SER A 20 -8.65 -8.27 2.06
CA SER A 20 -7.38 -7.68 2.50
C SER A 20 -6.76 -8.47 3.66
N PHE A 21 -7.53 -8.74 4.71
CA PHE A 21 -7.06 -9.51 5.86
C PHE A 21 -6.64 -10.92 5.46
N THR A 22 -7.41 -11.60 4.62
CA THR A 22 -7.08 -12.96 4.16
C THR A 22 -5.75 -12.99 3.39
N LEU A 23 -5.54 -12.05 2.47
CA LEU A 23 -4.29 -11.95 1.71
C LEU A 23 -3.10 -11.62 2.62
N ASN A 24 -3.24 -10.63 3.50
CA ASN A 24 -2.17 -10.21 4.40
C ASN A 24 -1.81 -11.28 5.44
N LEU A 25 -2.81 -11.95 6.03
CA LEU A 25 -2.59 -13.08 6.94
C LEU A 25 -1.90 -14.25 6.25
N SER A 26 -2.25 -14.53 4.99
CA SER A 26 -1.57 -15.56 4.20
C SER A 26 -0.07 -15.26 4.09
N ILE A 27 0.32 -14.01 3.81
CA ILE A 27 1.73 -13.61 3.75
C ILE A 27 2.43 -13.81 5.11
N LEU A 28 1.78 -13.44 6.21
CA LEU A 28 2.33 -13.58 7.57
C LEU A 28 2.54 -15.03 8.00
N VAL A 29 1.53 -15.88 7.84
CA VAL A 29 1.56 -17.31 8.21
C VAL A 29 2.65 -18.05 7.44
N LEU A 30 2.84 -17.70 6.16
CA LEU A 30 3.87 -18.31 5.31
C LEU A 30 5.29 -17.93 5.76
N GLY A 31 5.47 -16.75 6.32
CA GLY A 31 6.71 -16.34 6.96
C GLY A 31 6.98 -17.07 8.28
N ALA A 32 5.95 -17.38 9.07
CA ALA A 32 6.09 -17.98 10.40
C ALA A 32 6.70 -19.40 10.37
N LYS A 33 6.49 -20.16 9.28
CA LYS A 33 7.09 -21.50 9.09
C LYS A 33 8.63 -21.46 9.06
N SER A 34 9.20 -20.38 8.50
CA SER A 34 10.66 -20.16 8.45
C SER A 34 11.24 -19.70 9.80
N VAL A 35 10.44 -18.99 10.61
CA VAL A 35 10.82 -18.59 11.98
C VAL A 35 10.86 -19.78 12.92
N ARG A 36 9.86 -20.67 12.81
CA ARG A 36 9.74 -21.87 13.64
C ARG A 36 10.90 -22.86 13.45
N THR A 37 11.56 -22.81 12.30
CA THR A 37 12.76 -23.62 12.00
C THR A 37 14.07 -22.94 12.41
N GLY A 38 14.02 -21.78 13.07
CA GLY A 38 15.20 -21.05 13.54
C GLY A 38 16.03 -20.40 12.44
N GLN A 39 15.52 -20.32 11.21
CA GLN A 39 16.25 -19.72 10.10
C GLN A 39 16.22 -18.19 10.20
N ARG A 40 17.37 -17.55 9.99
CA ARG A 40 17.43 -16.09 9.87
C ARG A 40 16.56 -15.65 8.70
N MET A 41 15.65 -14.71 8.98
CA MET A 41 14.75 -14.15 7.97
C MET A 41 15.55 -13.39 6.91
N ASN A 42 15.34 -13.75 5.64
CA ASN A 42 15.91 -13.00 4.53
C ASN A 42 15.24 -11.60 4.44
N PRO A 43 15.97 -10.51 4.11
CA PRO A 43 15.41 -9.15 4.01
C PRO A 43 14.14 -9.01 3.18
N GLY A 44 14.00 -9.74 2.06
CA GLY A 44 12.77 -9.74 1.27
C GLY A 44 11.55 -10.28 2.03
N ASP A 45 11.74 -11.32 2.84
CA ASP A 45 10.65 -11.89 3.66
C ASP A 45 10.27 -10.95 4.81
N LEU A 46 11.24 -10.19 5.36
CA LEU A 46 10.96 -9.14 6.35
C LEU A 46 10.12 -8.03 5.73
N LEU A 47 10.50 -7.54 4.55
CA LEU A 47 9.75 -6.52 3.83
C LEU A 47 8.31 -6.97 3.53
N HIS A 48 8.10 -8.19 3.02
CA HIS A 48 6.75 -8.71 2.78
C HIS A 48 5.89 -8.72 4.05
N ARG A 49 6.46 -9.12 5.20
CA ARG A 49 5.72 -9.12 6.48
C ARG A 49 5.39 -7.72 6.97
N VAL A 50 6.36 -6.80 6.92
CA VAL A 50 6.13 -5.41 7.33
C VAL A 50 5.06 -4.77 6.43
N ILE A 51 5.12 -5.00 5.12
CA ILE A 51 4.07 -4.57 4.19
C ILE A 51 2.71 -5.13 4.62
N ALA A 52 2.61 -6.44 4.87
CA ALA A 52 1.36 -7.09 5.25
C ALA A 52 0.75 -6.55 6.56
N VAL A 53 1.59 -6.27 7.57
CA VAL A 53 1.12 -5.65 8.83
C VAL A 53 0.65 -4.22 8.59
N VAL A 54 1.43 -3.42 7.86
CA VAL A 54 1.09 -2.02 7.58
C VAL A 54 -0.20 -1.91 6.78
N THR A 55 -0.40 -2.74 5.76
CA THR A 55 -1.64 -2.77 4.96
C THR A 55 -2.84 -3.21 5.81
N MET A 56 -2.71 -4.16 6.73
CA MET A 56 -3.80 -4.49 7.66
C MET A 56 -4.19 -3.30 8.54
N ILE A 57 -3.21 -2.55 9.05
CA ILE A 57 -3.47 -1.35 9.86
C ILE A 57 -4.16 -0.27 9.01
N ILE A 58 -3.69 -0.04 7.77
CA ILE A 58 -4.33 0.90 6.84
C ILE A 58 -5.78 0.48 6.58
N GLN A 59 -6.05 -0.81 6.37
CA GLN A 59 -7.40 -1.32 6.15
C GLN A 59 -8.32 -1.00 7.34
N CYS A 60 -7.85 -1.22 8.58
CA CYS A 60 -8.60 -0.84 9.78
C CYS A 60 -8.90 0.66 9.83
N LEU A 61 -7.90 1.50 9.56
CA LEU A 61 -8.05 2.95 9.58
C LEU A 61 -9.05 3.42 8.52
N LEU A 62 -8.97 2.90 7.29
CA LEU A 62 -9.90 3.25 6.23
C LEU A 62 -11.32 2.82 6.60
N VAL A 63 -11.55 1.59 7.04
CA VAL A 63 -12.88 1.14 7.47
C VAL A 63 -13.44 2.02 8.59
N SER A 64 -12.61 2.35 9.59
CA SER A 64 -13.02 3.23 10.69
C SER A 64 -13.43 4.62 10.18
N GLN A 65 -12.67 5.20 9.26
CA GLN A 65 -13.01 6.49 8.63
C GLN A 65 -14.33 6.40 7.85
N GLY A 66 -14.56 5.32 7.12
CA GLY A 66 -15.80 5.10 6.39
C GLY A 66 -17.02 5.03 7.31
N LEU A 67 -16.89 4.35 8.45
CA LEU A 67 -17.95 4.26 9.45
C LEU A 67 -18.21 5.63 10.10
N VAL A 68 -17.17 6.39 10.43
CA VAL A 68 -17.33 7.76 10.96
C VAL A 68 -17.96 8.68 9.90
N TRP A 69 -17.58 8.55 8.62
CA TRP A 69 -18.22 9.25 7.50
C TRP A 69 -19.71 8.92 7.37
N SER A 70 -20.08 7.65 7.55
CA SER A 70 -21.44 7.17 7.36
C SER A 70 -22.39 7.53 8.50
N PHE A 71 -21.93 7.39 9.75
CA PHE A 71 -22.80 7.42 10.93
C PHE A 71 -22.53 8.56 11.89
N PHE A 72 -21.33 9.16 11.85
CA PHE A 72 -20.86 10.13 12.85
C PHE A 72 -20.27 11.38 12.21
N THR A 73 -21.02 12.03 11.31
CA THR A 73 -20.57 13.19 10.55
C THR A 73 -20.08 14.35 11.44
N SER A 74 -20.63 14.50 12.64
CA SER A 74 -20.19 15.50 13.62
C SER A 74 -18.73 15.30 14.09
N LEU A 75 -18.27 14.04 14.22
CA LEU A 75 -16.90 13.74 14.64
C LEU A 75 -15.85 14.09 13.57
N LEU A 76 -16.25 14.16 12.30
CA LEU A 76 -15.36 14.47 11.18
C LEU A 76 -14.81 15.88 11.19
N PHE A 77 -15.51 16.79 11.85
CA PHE A 77 -15.12 18.19 11.91
C PHE A 77 -14.39 18.51 13.22
N ILE A 78 -14.28 17.54 14.13
CA ILE A 78 -13.50 17.68 15.36
C ILE A 78 -12.04 17.34 15.03
N ARG A 79 -11.17 18.36 15.11
CA ARG A 79 -9.73 18.25 14.81
C ARG A 79 -9.04 17.10 15.53
N TRP A 80 -9.38 16.88 16.79
CA TRP A 80 -8.82 15.80 17.59
C TRP A 80 -9.13 14.39 17.08
N PHE A 81 -10.21 14.23 16.31
CA PHE A 81 -10.57 12.95 15.68
C PHE A 81 -10.03 12.83 14.26
N TYR A 82 -10.29 13.83 13.40
CA TYR A 82 -9.92 13.69 11.99
C TYR A 82 -8.41 13.80 11.74
N ALA A 83 -7.68 14.67 12.49
CA ALA A 83 -6.28 14.93 12.20
C ALA A 83 -5.38 13.71 12.45
N PRO A 84 -5.46 13.00 13.60
CA PRO A 84 -4.68 11.77 13.81
C PRO A 84 -5.05 10.68 12.81
N SER A 85 -6.33 10.57 12.46
CA SER A 85 -6.83 9.58 11.50
C SER A 85 -6.24 9.79 10.10
N ILE A 86 -6.31 11.02 9.57
CA ILE A 86 -5.75 11.36 8.25
C ILE A 86 -4.22 11.22 8.28
N MET A 87 -3.56 11.71 9.34
CA MET A 87 -2.11 11.58 9.51
C MET A 87 -1.66 10.13 9.47
N GLY A 88 -2.32 9.27 10.25
CA GLY A 88 -1.99 7.85 10.33
C GLY A 88 -2.15 7.16 8.99
N THR A 89 -3.26 7.40 8.29
CA THR A 89 -3.51 6.80 6.98
C THR A 89 -2.50 7.27 5.93
N LEU A 90 -2.28 8.58 5.77
CA LEU A 90 -1.32 9.10 4.79
C LEU A 90 0.10 8.62 5.07
N THR A 91 0.52 8.66 6.34
CA THR A 91 1.86 8.22 6.75
C THR A 91 2.07 6.75 6.41
N LEU A 92 1.10 5.89 6.74
CA LEU A 92 1.22 4.45 6.48
C LEU A 92 1.12 4.10 4.99
N MET A 93 0.30 4.82 4.21
CA MET A 93 0.25 4.67 2.75
C MET A 93 1.59 5.02 2.11
N TYR A 94 2.16 6.18 2.45
CA TYR A 94 3.49 6.59 1.94
C TYR A 94 4.59 5.65 2.41
N PHE A 95 4.52 5.20 3.67
CA PHE A 95 5.43 4.19 4.16
C PHE A 95 5.34 2.90 3.35
N THR A 96 4.14 2.48 2.94
CA THR A 96 3.94 1.32 2.05
C THR A 96 4.58 1.51 0.67
N TYR A 97 4.54 2.72 0.10
CA TYR A 97 5.28 3.01 -1.13
C TYR A 97 6.79 2.88 -0.95
N TRP A 98 7.32 3.39 0.16
CA TRP A 98 8.73 3.19 0.48
C TRP A 98 9.09 1.72 0.68
N LEU A 99 8.25 0.94 1.37
CA LEU A 99 8.46 -0.49 1.56
C LEU A 99 8.52 -1.25 0.23
N THR A 100 7.59 -0.95 -0.70
CA THR A 100 7.58 -1.56 -2.03
C THR A 100 8.78 -1.12 -2.87
N ALA A 101 9.22 0.13 -2.77
CA ALA A 101 10.45 0.60 -3.41
C ALA A 101 11.69 -0.12 -2.88
N TRP A 102 11.83 -0.29 -1.56
CA TRP A 102 12.92 -1.04 -0.95
C TRP A 102 12.91 -2.51 -1.37
N LEU A 103 11.74 -3.12 -1.51
CA LEU A 103 11.58 -4.48 -2.02
C LEU A 103 12.05 -4.59 -3.48
N CYS A 104 11.71 -3.62 -4.32
CA CYS A 104 12.19 -3.54 -5.71
C CYS A 104 13.71 -3.35 -5.80
N VAL A 105 14.29 -2.50 -4.95
CA VAL A 105 15.75 -2.33 -4.85
C VAL A 105 16.41 -3.64 -4.42
N TYR A 106 15.85 -4.33 -3.42
CA TYR A 106 16.33 -5.63 -2.97
C TYR A 106 16.31 -6.67 -4.10
N TYR A 107 15.21 -6.76 -4.86
CA TYR A 107 15.14 -7.63 -6.04
C TYR A 107 16.16 -7.25 -7.11
N CYS A 108 16.30 -5.96 -7.41
CA CYS A 108 17.30 -5.49 -8.36
C CYS A 108 18.72 -5.90 -7.96
N VAL A 109 19.13 -5.69 -6.70
CA VAL A 109 20.47 -6.05 -6.19
C VAL A 109 20.71 -7.56 -6.19
N THR A 110 19.65 -8.34 -5.97
CA THR A 110 19.71 -9.82 -5.97
C THR A 110 19.89 -10.38 -7.38
N ILE A 111 19.27 -9.74 -8.38
CA ILE A 111 19.25 -10.19 -9.77
C ILE A 111 20.45 -9.64 -10.56
N CYS A 112 20.77 -8.37 -10.35
CA CYS A 112 21.86 -7.71 -11.04
C CYS A 112 23.20 -8.17 -10.49
N ASN A 113 24.13 -8.52 -11.39
CA ASN A 113 25.51 -8.84 -11.03
C ASN A 113 26.47 -7.78 -11.58
N PHE A 114 26.22 -6.52 -11.23
CA PHE A 114 27.10 -5.42 -11.59
C PHE A 114 28.22 -5.29 -10.57
N ASN A 115 29.47 -5.21 -11.05
CA ASN A 115 30.64 -4.85 -10.24
C ASN A 115 30.70 -3.34 -9.95
N HIS A 116 29.55 -2.71 -9.69
CA HIS A 116 29.49 -1.30 -9.29
C HIS A 116 29.52 -1.21 -7.76
N PRO A 117 30.30 -0.29 -7.15
CA PRO A 117 30.45 -0.18 -5.70
C PRO A 117 29.11 -0.16 -4.93
N PHE A 118 28.12 0.57 -5.46
CA PHE A 118 26.76 0.62 -4.89
C PHE A 118 26.08 -0.75 -4.78
N PHE A 119 26.20 -1.60 -5.80
CA PHE A 119 25.56 -2.94 -5.82
C PHE A 119 26.27 -3.91 -4.88
N ILE A 120 27.60 -3.84 -4.80
CA ILE A 120 28.40 -4.64 -3.88
C ILE A 120 28.11 -4.24 -2.43
N TRP A 121 28.08 -2.94 -2.15
CA TRP A 121 27.75 -2.40 -0.84
C TRP A 121 26.32 -2.80 -0.41
N SER A 122 25.34 -2.62 -1.32
CA SER A 122 23.95 -2.97 -1.05
C SER A 122 23.81 -4.46 -0.76
N ARG A 123 24.42 -5.34 -1.56
CA ARG A 123 24.33 -6.79 -1.34
C ARG A 123 24.86 -7.21 0.02
N ARG A 124 25.97 -6.61 0.48
CA ARG A 124 26.61 -6.96 1.76
C ARG A 124 25.85 -6.40 2.96
N ASN A 125 25.30 -5.20 2.84
CA ASN A 125 24.81 -4.44 4.00
C ASN A 125 23.30 -4.27 4.06
N ILE A 126 22.53 -4.66 3.03
CA ILE A 126 21.07 -4.49 3.01
C ILE A 126 20.40 -5.16 4.22
N SER A 127 20.85 -6.34 4.63
CA SER A 127 20.27 -7.04 5.80
C SER A 127 20.48 -6.25 7.10
N THR A 128 21.64 -5.63 7.26
CA THR A 128 22.00 -4.87 8.45
C THR A 128 21.36 -3.49 8.47
N HIS A 129 21.27 -2.82 7.32
CA HIS A 129 20.72 -1.46 7.22
C HIS A 129 19.21 -1.43 6.98
N LEU A 130 18.58 -2.52 6.55
CA LEU A 130 17.15 -2.55 6.27
C LEU A 130 16.32 -2.01 7.45
N PRO A 131 16.50 -2.44 8.72
CA PRO A 131 15.73 -1.88 9.84
C PRO A 131 15.87 -0.36 9.98
N HIS A 132 17.07 0.19 9.74
CA HIS A 132 17.30 1.63 9.77
C HIS A 132 16.61 2.35 8.61
N LEU A 133 16.62 1.77 7.41
CA LEU A 133 15.89 2.30 6.25
C LEU A 133 14.38 2.30 6.50
N LEU A 134 13.85 1.23 7.10
CA LEU A 134 12.44 1.14 7.49
C LEU A 134 12.08 2.24 8.49
N LEU A 135 12.89 2.43 9.52
CA LEU A 135 12.66 3.46 10.53
C LEU A 135 12.72 4.86 9.91
N LEU A 136 13.75 5.14 9.09
CA LEU A 136 13.91 6.43 8.42
C LEU A 136 12.75 6.72 7.46
N SER A 137 12.30 5.72 6.70
CA SER A 137 11.13 5.88 5.82
C SER A 137 9.86 6.16 6.62
N ALA A 138 9.61 5.46 7.72
CA ALA A 138 8.44 5.70 8.57
C ALA A 138 8.45 7.10 9.20
N VAL A 139 9.58 7.48 9.81
CA VAL A 139 9.77 8.79 10.45
C VAL A 139 9.70 9.91 9.40
N GLY A 140 10.37 9.74 8.26
CA GLY A 140 10.34 10.70 7.15
C GLY A 140 8.92 10.91 6.64
N CYS A 141 8.17 9.83 6.39
CA CYS A 141 6.77 9.94 5.97
C CYS A 141 5.91 10.70 6.98
N PHE A 142 6.11 10.46 8.28
CA PHE A 142 5.39 11.19 9.32
C PHE A 142 5.73 12.68 9.32
N LEU A 143 7.03 13.01 9.28
CA LEU A 143 7.51 14.40 9.30
C LEU A 143 7.02 15.19 8.07
N PHE A 144 7.04 14.60 6.88
CA PHE A 144 6.56 15.28 5.67
C PHE A 144 5.03 15.38 5.59
N ASN A 145 4.28 14.49 6.24
CA ASN A 145 2.82 14.61 6.35
C ASN A 145 2.39 15.61 7.42
N PHE A 146 3.25 15.85 8.42
CA PHE A 146 2.89 16.68 9.56
C PHE A 146 2.39 18.09 9.19
N PRO A 147 3.12 18.88 8.38
CA PRO A 147 2.65 20.20 7.96
C PRO A 147 1.34 20.16 7.17
N THR A 148 1.16 19.15 6.32
CA THR A 148 -0.03 18.97 5.48
C THR A 148 -1.29 18.82 6.32
N VAL A 149 -1.24 17.95 7.33
CA VAL A 149 -2.38 17.72 8.23
C VAL A 149 -2.54 18.86 9.23
N TRP A 150 -1.43 19.40 9.73
CA TRP A 150 -1.46 20.49 10.71
C TRP A 150 -2.13 21.73 10.14
N THR A 151 -1.82 22.09 8.90
CA THR A 151 -2.36 23.27 8.20
C THR A 151 -3.70 23.03 7.52
N ALA A 152 -4.22 21.79 7.53
CA ALA A 152 -5.52 21.46 6.98
C ALA A 152 -6.64 22.18 7.74
N ARG A 153 -7.52 22.84 6.98
CA ARG A 153 -8.68 23.56 7.51
C ARG A 153 -9.96 22.81 7.15
N VAL A 154 -10.91 22.79 8.08
CA VAL A 154 -12.26 22.31 7.80
C VAL A 154 -13.13 23.53 7.47
N LYS A 155 -13.78 23.51 6.32
CA LYS A 155 -14.84 24.47 5.99
C LYS A 155 -16.16 23.80 6.34
N VAL A 156 -16.95 24.41 7.22
CA VAL A 156 -18.27 23.91 7.62
C VAL A 156 -19.35 24.89 7.15
N THR A 157 -20.40 24.38 6.52
CA THR A 157 -21.61 25.12 6.18
C THR A 157 -22.71 24.77 7.18
N LEU A 158 -23.25 25.79 7.85
CA LEU A 158 -24.28 25.67 8.87
C LEU A 158 -25.66 26.02 8.27
N GLN A 159 -26.70 25.24 8.62
CA GLN A 159 -28.09 25.67 8.41
C GLN A 159 -28.59 26.32 9.68
N PHE A 160 -29.23 27.47 9.51
CA PHE A 160 -30.10 28.04 10.51
C PHE A 160 -31.53 27.72 10.08
N ALA A 161 -32.23 26.86 10.83
CA ALA A 161 -33.64 26.67 10.63
C ALA A 161 -34.37 27.90 11.20
N ALA A 162 -35.15 28.59 10.37
CA ALA A 162 -35.69 29.92 10.66
C ALA A 162 -36.61 30.02 11.89
N ASN A 163 -36.96 28.92 12.57
CA ASN A 163 -37.85 28.89 13.74
C ASN A 163 -37.52 27.76 14.75
N SER A 164 -36.24 27.38 14.91
CA SER A 164 -35.83 26.33 15.85
C SER A 164 -35.08 26.89 17.06
N THR A 165 -35.49 26.53 18.28
CA THR A 165 -34.72 26.73 19.53
C THR A 165 -33.49 25.83 19.63
N ARG A 166 -33.36 24.82 18.77
CA ARG A 166 -32.12 24.04 18.61
C ARG A 166 -31.18 24.80 17.68
N GLY A 167 -29.95 25.03 18.16
CA GLY A 167 -28.89 25.75 17.44
C GLY A 167 -28.53 25.18 16.06
N PRO A 168 -27.60 25.82 15.34
CA PRO A 168 -27.30 25.50 13.94
C PRO A 168 -26.89 24.03 13.74
N THR A 169 -27.46 23.39 12.72
CA THR A 169 -27.07 22.04 12.29
C THR A 169 -26.01 22.13 11.19
N ILE A 170 -24.98 21.30 11.30
CA ILE A 170 -23.95 21.16 10.26
C ILE A 170 -24.55 20.40 9.08
N ILE A 171 -24.61 21.04 7.91
CA ILE A 171 -25.15 20.40 6.69
C ILE A 171 -24.05 19.73 5.89
N ARG A 172 -22.92 20.43 5.75
CA ARG A 172 -21.88 20.07 4.79
C ARG A 172 -20.54 20.57 5.31
N GLY A 173 -19.49 19.78 5.14
CA GLY A 173 -18.14 20.27 5.44
C GLY A 173 -17.10 19.60 4.58
N SER A 174 -16.07 20.36 4.22
CA SER A 174 -15.00 19.92 3.34
C SER A 174 -13.63 20.22 3.93
N PHE A 175 -12.66 19.38 3.56
CA PHE A 175 -11.28 19.54 3.97
C PHE A 175 -10.53 20.39 2.94
N LYS A 176 -9.88 21.45 3.40
CA LYS A 176 -8.98 22.28 2.60
C LYS A 176 -7.55 22.07 3.06
N PHE A 177 -6.78 21.37 2.24
CA PHE A 177 -5.34 21.21 2.43
C PHE A 177 -4.59 22.36 1.76
N GLN A 178 -3.46 22.75 2.35
CA GLN A 178 -2.60 23.76 1.75
C GLN A 178 -1.80 23.11 0.60
N PRO A 179 -1.92 23.59 -0.65
CA PRO A 179 -1.35 22.91 -1.81
C PRO A 179 0.16 22.70 -1.73
N TYR A 180 0.90 23.68 -1.19
CA TYR A 180 2.36 23.60 -1.04
C TYR A 180 2.80 22.40 -0.19
N TYR A 181 2.25 22.26 1.02
CA TYR A 181 2.62 21.16 1.93
C TYR A 181 2.15 19.82 1.38
N LEU A 182 0.95 19.78 0.80
CA LEU A 182 0.43 18.57 0.17
C LEU A 182 1.35 18.09 -0.97
N HIS A 183 1.72 18.96 -1.91
CA HIS A 183 2.62 18.60 -3.00
C HIS A 183 4.00 18.15 -2.51
N MET A 184 4.55 18.82 -1.49
CA MET A 184 5.82 18.41 -0.89
C MET A 184 5.70 17.00 -0.27
N SER A 185 4.60 16.73 0.42
CA SER A 185 4.31 15.44 1.02
C SER A 185 4.15 14.34 -0.03
N SER A 186 3.34 14.57 -1.06
CA SER A 186 3.13 13.62 -2.15
C SER A 186 4.41 13.38 -2.96
N PHE A 187 5.25 14.41 -3.16
CA PHE A 187 6.53 14.25 -3.83
C PHE A 187 7.46 13.32 -3.05
N MET A 188 7.59 13.53 -1.73
CA MET A 188 8.43 12.71 -0.85
C MET A 188 7.85 11.30 -0.62
N GLY A 189 6.53 11.20 -0.50
CA GLY A 189 5.81 9.98 -0.15
C GLY A 189 5.48 9.06 -1.33
N CYS A 190 5.32 9.61 -2.52
CA CYS A 190 4.85 8.87 -3.70
C CYS A 190 5.83 8.96 -4.86
N PHE A 191 6.22 10.18 -5.28
CA PHE A 191 7.05 10.35 -6.49
C PHE A 191 8.44 9.75 -6.31
N LEU A 192 9.12 10.02 -5.20
CA LEU A 192 10.44 9.44 -4.92
C LEU A 192 10.45 7.90 -4.91
N PRO A 193 9.60 7.19 -4.13
CA PRO A 193 9.58 5.73 -4.17
C PRO A 193 9.15 5.17 -5.53
N PHE A 194 8.27 5.88 -6.27
CA PHE A 194 7.93 5.52 -7.65
C PHE A 194 9.16 5.58 -8.57
N SER A 195 9.94 6.66 -8.52
CA SER A 195 11.17 6.80 -9.32
C SER A 195 12.20 5.74 -8.97
N LEU A 196 12.36 5.41 -7.68
CA LEU A 196 13.24 4.33 -7.23
C LEU A 196 12.82 2.97 -7.76
N ASN A 197 11.52 2.67 -7.75
CA ASN A 197 10.98 1.44 -8.31
C ASN A 197 11.22 1.39 -9.83
N PHE A 198 10.93 2.47 -10.55
CA PHE A 198 11.16 2.57 -11.98
C PHE A 198 12.64 2.35 -12.36
N LEU A 199 13.56 3.01 -11.65
CA LEU A 199 15.00 2.83 -11.86
C LEU A 199 15.44 1.40 -11.55
N SER A 200 14.87 0.77 -10.51
CA SER A 200 15.13 -0.62 -10.17
C SER A 200 14.70 -1.59 -11.28
N ILE A 201 13.56 -1.31 -11.95
CA ILE A 201 13.10 -2.09 -13.10
C ILE A 201 14.06 -1.94 -14.29
N ILE A 202 14.41 -0.70 -14.66
CA ILE A 202 15.33 -0.44 -15.78
C ILE A 202 16.67 -1.16 -15.56
N THR A 203 17.24 -1.03 -14.38
CA THR A 203 18.52 -1.66 -14.03
C THR A 203 18.43 -3.19 -14.06
N THR A 204 17.31 -3.76 -13.57
CA THR A 204 17.08 -5.22 -13.62
C THR A 204 16.93 -5.74 -15.04
N VAL A 205 16.12 -5.07 -15.86
CA VAL A 205 15.88 -5.46 -17.27
C VAL A 205 17.16 -5.34 -18.08
N THR A 206 17.90 -4.23 -17.94
CA THR A 206 19.17 -4.03 -18.65
C THR A 206 20.23 -5.05 -18.24
N SER A 207 20.32 -5.40 -16.95
CA SER A 207 21.20 -6.48 -16.47
C SER A 207 20.82 -7.83 -17.07
N LEU A 208 19.53 -8.16 -17.09
CA LEU A 208 19.04 -9.43 -17.63
C LEU A 208 19.32 -9.53 -19.12
N LEU A 209 19.05 -8.47 -19.89
CA LEU A 209 19.35 -8.43 -21.32
C LEU A 209 20.85 -8.64 -21.57
N ARG A 210 21.72 -7.91 -20.86
CA ARG A 210 23.18 -8.08 -20.96
C ARG A 210 23.61 -9.52 -20.64
N HIS A 211 22.98 -10.16 -19.65
CA HIS A 211 23.27 -11.54 -19.29
C HIS A 211 22.86 -12.52 -20.38
N VAL A 212 21.63 -12.40 -20.91
CA VAL A 212 21.10 -13.24 -21.98
C VAL A 212 21.93 -13.08 -23.26
N PHE A 213 22.33 -11.85 -23.62
CA PHE A 213 23.22 -11.62 -24.76
C PHE A 213 24.58 -12.31 -24.60
N LYS A 214 25.18 -12.28 -23.40
CA LYS A 214 26.45 -12.98 -23.11
C LYS A 214 26.30 -14.50 -23.13
N LEU A 215 25.16 -15.03 -22.66
CA LEU A 215 24.89 -16.47 -22.67
C LEU A 215 24.58 -17.00 -24.08
N ARG A 216 23.92 -16.22 -24.94
CA ARG A 216 23.68 -16.60 -26.34
C ARG A 216 24.97 -16.77 -27.14
N GLN A 217 26.08 -16.20 -26.67
CA GLN A 217 27.42 -16.40 -27.24
C GLN A 217 28.15 -17.62 -26.65
N LYS A 218 27.61 -18.27 -25.62
CA LYS A 218 28.22 -19.43 -24.93
C LYS A 218 27.16 -20.51 -24.70
N ASP A 219 27.06 -21.45 -25.65
CA ASP A 219 26.10 -22.57 -25.65
C ASP A 219 25.99 -23.24 -24.28
N SER A 220 24.88 -22.99 -23.56
CA SER A 220 24.62 -23.66 -22.29
C SER A 220 23.13 -23.84 -22.00
N VAL A 221 22.74 -25.10 -21.79
CA VAL A 221 21.37 -25.58 -21.59
C VAL A 221 20.85 -25.32 -20.16
N LEU A 222 21.72 -24.89 -19.23
CA LEU A 222 21.45 -24.75 -17.79
C LEU A 222 20.70 -23.45 -17.38
N SER A 223 20.42 -22.53 -18.31
CA SER A 223 19.88 -21.17 -18.01
C SER A 223 18.39 -21.10 -17.66
N ARG A 224 17.58 -22.06 -18.13
CA ARG A 224 16.10 -21.92 -18.18
C ARG A 224 15.39 -21.77 -16.82
N ALA A 225 15.98 -22.25 -15.72
CA ALA A 225 15.36 -22.19 -14.38
C ALA A 225 15.60 -20.85 -13.66
N LYS A 226 16.80 -20.25 -13.80
CA LYS A 226 17.11 -18.92 -13.25
C LYS A 226 16.33 -17.83 -14.00
N ASP A 227 16.19 -17.97 -15.31
CA ASP A 227 15.45 -17.03 -16.15
C ASP A 227 14.00 -16.84 -15.68
N ARG A 228 13.32 -17.92 -15.26
CA ARG A 228 11.93 -17.83 -14.75
C ARG A 228 11.81 -17.11 -13.41
N ALA A 229 12.79 -17.25 -12.53
CA ALA A 229 12.78 -16.53 -11.24
C ALA A 229 13.03 -15.03 -11.44
N HIS A 230 13.97 -14.68 -12.33
CA HIS A 230 14.26 -13.29 -12.70
C HIS A 230 13.05 -12.61 -13.39
N LEU A 231 12.39 -13.30 -14.31
CA LEU A 231 11.18 -12.81 -14.97
C LEU A 231 10.02 -12.57 -13.99
N ASN A 232 9.84 -13.48 -13.02
CA ASN A 232 8.81 -13.29 -11.99
C ASN A 232 9.08 -12.05 -11.13
N ALA A 233 10.32 -11.82 -10.72
CA ALA A 233 10.68 -10.64 -9.94
C ALA A 233 10.48 -9.33 -10.73
N ILE A 234 10.86 -9.29 -12.01
CA ILE A 234 10.58 -8.12 -12.88
C ILE A 234 9.06 -7.89 -12.97
N ARG A 235 8.28 -8.96 -13.16
CA ARG A 235 6.80 -8.88 -13.18
C ARG A 235 6.25 -8.29 -11.89
N THR A 236 6.79 -8.68 -10.73
CA THR A 236 6.44 -8.12 -9.41
C THR A 236 6.71 -6.64 -9.33
N MET A 237 7.90 -6.21 -9.75
CA MET A 237 8.31 -4.81 -9.71
C MET A 237 7.39 -3.97 -10.60
N CYS A 238 7.04 -4.46 -11.80
CA CYS A 238 6.06 -3.82 -12.68
C CYS A 238 4.65 -3.76 -12.06
N GLN A 239 4.21 -4.80 -11.34
CA GLN A 239 2.93 -4.77 -10.62
C GLN A 239 2.93 -3.69 -9.54
N PHE A 240 3.98 -3.59 -8.74
CA PHE A 240 4.10 -2.51 -7.75
C PHE A 240 4.14 -1.14 -8.40
N LEU A 241 4.85 -0.99 -9.52
CA LEU A 241 4.89 0.28 -10.25
C LEU A 241 3.49 0.69 -10.74
N GLY A 242 2.74 -0.26 -11.32
CA GLY A 242 1.38 -0.03 -11.78
C GLY A 242 0.42 0.32 -10.65
N ILE A 243 0.49 -0.40 -9.52
CA ILE A 243 -0.26 -0.07 -8.30
C ILE A 243 0.09 1.36 -7.87
N SER A 244 1.37 1.68 -7.67
CA SER A 244 1.81 3.03 -7.29
C SER A 244 1.29 4.10 -8.25
N MET A 245 1.32 3.87 -9.56
CA MET A 245 0.80 4.81 -10.54
C MET A 245 -0.70 5.06 -10.39
N ILE A 246 -1.51 4.00 -10.25
CA ILE A 246 -2.97 4.09 -10.10
C ILE A 246 -3.33 4.89 -8.84
N PHE A 247 -2.76 4.51 -7.71
CA PHE A 247 -3.10 5.12 -6.42
C PHE A 247 -2.53 6.54 -6.27
N TYR A 248 -1.34 6.82 -6.82
CA TYR A 248 -0.81 8.17 -6.87
C TYR A 248 -1.64 9.09 -7.77
N SER A 249 -2.09 8.59 -8.93
CA SER A 249 -3.01 9.36 -9.79
C SER A 249 -4.33 9.63 -9.07
N ASN A 250 -4.88 8.63 -8.37
CA ASN A 250 -6.07 8.80 -7.53
C ASN A 250 -5.86 9.84 -6.43
N GLU A 251 -4.68 9.89 -5.80
CA GLU A 251 -4.36 10.89 -4.79
C GLU A 251 -4.36 12.32 -5.33
N ILE A 252 -3.69 12.55 -6.47
CA ILE A 252 -3.68 13.85 -7.14
C ILE A 252 -5.11 14.29 -7.46
N LEU A 253 -5.90 13.38 -8.02
CA LEU A 253 -7.30 13.63 -8.31
C LEU A 253 -8.08 13.93 -7.01
N PHE A 254 -8.02 13.06 -6.02
CA PHE A 254 -8.77 13.18 -4.78
C PHE A 254 -8.53 14.54 -4.08
N PHE A 255 -7.30 15.03 -4.07
CA PHE A 255 -6.96 16.31 -3.44
C PHE A 255 -6.97 17.52 -4.39
N SER A 256 -7.20 17.34 -5.69
CA SER A 256 -7.37 18.46 -6.64
C SER A 256 -8.59 19.33 -6.29
N LYS A 257 -9.58 18.75 -5.61
CA LYS A 257 -10.73 19.43 -5.03
C LYS A 257 -10.68 19.25 -3.51
N SER A 258 -11.30 20.18 -2.78
CA SER A 258 -11.47 20.02 -1.32
C SER A 258 -12.39 18.81 -1.06
N PRO A 259 -11.89 17.72 -0.44
CA PRO A 259 -12.69 16.52 -0.24
C PRO A 259 -13.95 16.82 0.55
N ASP A 260 -15.07 16.40 -0.01
CA ASP A 260 -16.40 16.59 0.53
C ASP A 260 -17.09 15.23 0.66
N PRO A 261 -17.43 14.78 1.88
CA PRO A 261 -18.02 13.45 2.13
C PRO A 261 -19.31 13.18 1.35
N GLU A 262 -20.04 14.21 0.93
CA GLU A 262 -21.27 14.06 0.16
C GLU A 262 -21.08 14.10 -1.36
N ASP A 263 -19.87 14.43 -1.84
CA ASP A 263 -19.58 14.47 -3.26
C ASP A 263 -19.23 13.07 -3.79
N LEU A 264 -19.87 12.69 -4.90
CA LEU A 264 -19.63 11.39 -5.55
C LEU A 264 -18.15 11.24 -5.95
N TYR A 265 -17.51 12.35 -6.34
CA TYR A 265 -16.10 12.37 -6.67
C TYR A 265 -15.22 11.92 -5.49
N THR A 266 -15.45 12.49 -4.30
CA THR A 266 -14.74 12.13 -3.07
C THR A 266 -14.99 10.68 -2.71
N ILE A 267 -16.24 10.20 -2.83
CA ILE A 267 -16.60 8.82 -2.53
C ILE A 267 -15.86 7.86 -3.44
N VAL A 268 -15.83 8.12 -4.75
CA VAL A 268 -15.12 7.26 -5.72
C VAL A 268 -13.64 7.21 -5.39
N GLY A 269 -13.01 8.36 -5.15
CA GLY A 269 -11.58 8.40 -4.82
C GLY A 269 -11.26 7.70 -3.48
N TRP A 270 -12.16 7.79 -2.50
CA TRP A 270 -12.02 7.09 -1.23
C TRP A 270 -12.24 5.58 -1.36
N VAL A 271 -13.20 5.14 -2.17
CA VAL A 271 -13.39 3.73 -2.52
C VAL A 271 -12.15 3.18 -3.21
N ILE A 272 -11.53 3.94 -4.13
CA ILE A 272 -10.26 3.53 -4.73
C ILE A 272 -9.21 3.33 -3.63
N PHE A 273 -9.00 4.30 -2.73
CA PHE A 273 -8.07 4.14 -1.60
C PHE A 273 -8.35 2.91 -0.74
N MET A 274 -9.60 2.52 -0.53
CA MET A 274 -9.94 1.27 0.18
C MET A 274 -9.36 0.02 -0.48
N PHE A 275 -9.19 -0.02 -1.80
CA PHE A 275 -8.58 -1.17 -2.46
C PHE A 275 -7.05 -1.22 -2.35
N PHE A 276 -6.39 -0.14 -1.89
CA PHE A 276 -4.92 -0.09 -1.75
C PHE A 276 -4.36 -1.23 -0.89
N PRO A 277 -4.88 -1.46 0.34
CA PRO A 277 -4.35 -2.49 1.23
C PRO A 277 -4.66 -3.92 0.76
N THR A 278 -5.48 -4.08 -0.28
CA THR A 278 -5.79 -5.35 -0.94
C THR A 278 -4.90 -5.54 -2.17
N ALA A 279 -4.71 -4.50 -2.98
CA ALA A 279 -3.93 -4.55 -4.22
C ALA A 279 -2.45 -4.92 -3.96
N VAL A 280 -1.85 -4.34 -2.92
CA VAL A 280 -0.44 -4.56 -2.57
C VAL A 280 -0.14 -6.04 -2.22
N PRO A 281 -0.82 -6.69 -1.25
CA PRO A 281 -0.57 -8.10 -0.94
C PRO A 281 -0.98 -9.04 -2.07
N LEU A 282 -1.98 -8.67 -2.87
CA LEU A 282 -2.36 -9.43 -4.06
C LEU A 282 -1.19 -9.50 -5.06
N ALA A 283 -0.51 -8.37 -5.32
CA ALA A 283 0.69 -8.35 -6.15
C ALA A 283 1.82 -9.20 -5.56
N ILE A 284 2.03 -9.18 -4.24
CA ILE A 284 3.03 -10.02 -3.56
C ILE A 284 2.73 -11.52 -3.78
N ILE A 285 1.48 -11.95 -3.59
CA ILE A 285 1.09 -13.36 -3.72
C ILE A 285 1.25 -13.85 -5.15
N PHE A 286 0.78 -13.08 -6.14
CA PHE A 286 0.88 -13.48 -7.55
C PHE A 286 2.32 -13.57 -8.05
N SER A 287 3.19 -12.78 -7.44
CA SER A 287 4.60 -12.64 -7.76
C SER A 287 5.48 -13.78 -7.27
N ASN A 288 5.12 -14.40 -6.15
CA ASN A 288 5.91 -15.47 -5.56
C ASN A 288 5.22 -16.82 -5.81
N PRO A 289 5.78 -17.69 -6.67
CA PRO A 289 5.17 -18.99 -6.98
C PRO A 289 4.95 -19.88 -5.75
N LYS A 290 5.80 -19.75 -4.72
CA LYS A 290 5.65 -20.46 -3.45
C LYS A 290 4.43 -19.92 -2.69
N LEU A 291 4.30 -18.59 -2.58
CA LEU A 291 3.15 -17.96 -1.92
C LEU A 291 1.86 -18.26 -2.67
N ARG A 292 1.87 -18.18 -4.01
CA ARG A 292 0.71 -18.51 -4.85
C ARG A 292 0.24 -19.95 -4.66
N LYS A 293 1.16 -20.92 -4.76
CA LYS A 293 0.84 -22.35 -4.60
C LYS A 293 0.27 -22.63 -3.21
N LEU A 294 0.87 -22.05 -2.17
CA LEU A 294 0.38 -22.24 -0.81
C LEU A 294 -0.96 -21.54 -0.56
N PHE A 295 -1.16 -20.32 -1.07
CA PHE A 295 -2.46 -19.64 -0.99
C PHE A 295 -3.57 -20.50 -1.60
N THR A 296 -3.34 -21.07 -2.78
CA THR A 296 -4.29 -21.99 -3.42
C THR A 296 -4.59 -23.20 -2.53
N VAL A 297 -3.57 -23.83 -1.94
CA VAL A 297 -3.75 -24.99 -1.05
C VAL A 297 -4.52 -24.62 0.22
N THR A 298 -4.16 -23.52 0.88
CA THR A 298 -4.83 -23.06 2.11
C THR A 298 -6.28 -22.67 1.82
N PHE A 299 -6.53 -21.97 0.72
CA PHE A 299 -7.87 -21.61 0.29
C PHE A 299 -8.74 -22.85 0.02
N LEU A 300 -8.22 -23.85 -0.71
CA LEU A 300 -8.92 -25.11 -0.96
C LEU A 300 -9.18 -25.89 0.34
N SER A 301 -8.23 -25.92 1.28
CA SER A 301 -8.44 -26.59 2.58
C SER A 301 -9.52 -25.91 3.42
N PHE A 302 -9.65 -24.58 3.31
CA PHE A 302 -10.66 -23.81 4.02
C PHE A 302 -12.05 -24.00 3.38
N GLN A 303 -12.12 -24.05 2.04
CA GLN A 303 -13.34 -24.41 1.33
C GLN A 303 -13.84 -25.81 1.70
N ASN A 304 -12.95 -26.80 1.73
CA ASN A 304 -13.33 -28.18 2.10
C ASN A 304 -13.86 -28.25 3.54
N LYS A 305 -13.22 -27.56 4.50
CA LYS A 305 -13.74 -27.48 5.88
C LYS A 305 -15.11 -26.80 6.00
N ILE A 306 -15.39 -25.79 5.17
CA ILE A 306 -16.71 -25.13 5.17
C ILE A 306 -17.79 -26.07 4.59
N ILE A 307 -17.43 -26.88 3.59
CA ILE A 307 -18.33 -27.87 2.99
C ILE A 307 -18.64 -28.97 4.03
N ASP A 308 -17.62 -29.49 4.72
CA ASP A 308 -17.78 -30.54 5.76
C ASP A 308 -18.60 -30.09 6.97
N ILE A 309 -18.65 -28.79 7.29
CA ILE A 309 -19.49 -28.24 8.38
C ILE A 309 -20.97 -28.11 7.96
N LYS A 310 -21.26 -28.09 6.65
CA LYS A 310 -22.61 -27.95 6.11
C LYS A 310 -23.28 -29.30 5.78
N THR A 311 -22.55 -30.40 5.81
CA THR A 311 -23.03 -31.78 5.66
C THR A 311 -23.20 -32.45 7.01
#